data_AF-A0A1H8XM35-F1
#
_entry.id   AF-A0A1H8XM35-F1
#
_cell.length_a   1.000
_cell.length_b   1.000
_cell.length_c   1.000
_cell.angle_alpha   90.00
_cell.angle_beta   90.00
_cell.angle_gamma   90.00
#
_symmetry.space_group_name_H-M   'P 1'
#
loop_
_entity.id
_entity.type
_entity.pdbx_description
1 polymer ?
#
loop_
_entity_poly.entity_id
_entity_poly.type
_entity_poly.pdbx_seq_one_letter_code
_entity_poly.pdbx_strand_id
1 'polypeptide(L)'
;MIEPFDPAKRDRTLAERGLDFASADEVFEGETYTSEDTRRDYGERRFITIGRLRGRMVVVGWTECDDRRRVFTMRKPMSASRRNTPPFFDEKTGLVDLAALDAHGTKVEEYDDLPDLSEVDVGTADRHEAGRLVSRGRGRPRLDNPKRQVTLRLDADVIEGFRATGSGWQARINAILREALEQPGR
;
A
#
# COMPACT_ATOMS: atom_id res chain seq x y z
N MET A 1 13.46 7.25 -6.64
CA MET A 1 13.46 6.72 -8.01
C MET A 1 12.58 5.50 -8.04
N ILE A 2 11.50 5.62 -8.80
CA ILE A 2 10.49 4.58 -8.96
C ILE A 2 10.91 3.58 -10.05
N GLU A 3 10.70 2.30 -9.78
CA GLU A 3 10.83 1.22 -10.77
C GLU A 3 9.62 1.19 -11.71
N PRO A 4 9.77 0.62 -12.91
CA PRO A 4 8.64 0.36 -13.79
C PRO A 4 7.49 -0.36 -13.06
N PHE A 5 6.31 0.22 -13.20
CA PHE A 5 5.04 -0.26 -12.67
C PHE A 5 4.20 -0.88 -13.80
N ASP A 6 3.10 -1.53 -13.44
CA ASP A 6 2.13 -2.05 -14.41
C ASP A 6 1.46 -0.87 -15.17
N PRO A 7 1.66 -0.75 -16.50
CA PRO A 7 1.12 0.36 -17.27
C PRO A 7 -0.41 0.35 -17.35
N ALA A 8 -1.05 -0.83 -17.37
CA ALA A 8 -2.50 -0.92 -17.40
C ALA A 8 -3.13 -0.44 -16.08
N LYS A 9 -2.49 -0.74 -14.94
CA LYS A 9 -2.90 -0.19 -13.64
C LYS A 9 -2.69 1.31 -13.55
N ARG A 10 -1.57 1.82 -14.07
CA ARG A 10 -1.29 3.26 -14.11
C ARG A 10 -2.34 3.99 -14.96
N ASP A 11 -2.62 3.49 -16.16
CA ASP A 11 -3.55 4.15 -17.09
C ASP A 11 -4.98 4.19 -16.53
N ARG A 12 -5.41 3.11 -15.88
CA ARG A 12 -6.70 3.08 -15.18
C ARG A 12 -6.74 4.07 -14.02
N THR A 13 -5.70 4.09 -13.17
CA THR A 13 -5.61 5.03 -12.05
C THR A 13 -5.63 6.48 -12.54
N LEU A 14 -4.95 6.77 -13.64
CA LEU A 14 -4.95 8.10 -14.25
C LEU A 14 -6.35 8.48 -14.77
N ALA A 15 -6.99 7.58 -15.51
CA ALA A 15 -8.32 7.83 -16.10
C ALA A 15 -9.42 7.98 -15.04
N GLU A 16 -9.39 7.15 -13.99
CA GLU A 16 -10.46 7.09 -12.99
C GLU A 16 -10.25 8.06 -11.84
N ARG A 17 -8.99 8.30 -11.44
CA ARG A 17 -8.66 9.02 -10.19
C ARG A 17 -7.91 10.32 -10.43
N GLY A 18 -7.43 10.55 -11.66
CA GLY A 18 -6.59 11.68 -12.01
C GLY A 18 -5.21 11.65 -11.34
N LEU A 19 -4.70 10.46 -11.03
CA LEU A 19 -3.41 10.25 -10.36
C LEU A 19 -2.50 9.37 -11.23
N ASP A 20 -1.27 9.83 -11.43
CA ASP A 20 -0.25 9.12 -12.20
C ASP A 20 0.82 8.53 -11.27
N PHE A 21 1.11 7.24 -11.44
CA PHE A 21 2.18 6.56 -10.71
C PHE A 21 3.55 7.20 -10.97
N ALA A 22 3.75 7.77 -12.16
CA ALA A 22 4.98 8.50 -12.50
C ALA A 22 5.21 9.73 -11.59
N SER A 23 4.15 10.31 -11.02
CA SER A 23 4.26 11.45 -10.10
C SER A 23 4.54 11.06 -8.65
N ALA A 24 4.69 9.77 -8.32
CA ALA A 24 4.95 9.38 -6.94
C ALA A 24 6.35 9.80 -6.45
N ASP A 25 7.34 10.01 -7.32
CA ASP A 25 8.66 10.52 -6.90
C ASP A 25 8.52 11.96 -6.33
N GLU A 26 7.63 12.80 -6.89
CA GLU A 26 7.29 14.13 -6.32
C GLU A 26 6.75 14.01 -4.88
N VAL A 27 6.00 12.94 -4.59
CA VAL A 27 5.47 12.68 -3.24
C VAL A 27 6.61 12.31 -2.30
N PHE A 28 7.48 11.40 -2.73
CA PHE A 28 8.59 10.90 -1.93
C PHE A 28 9.68 11.94 -1.66
N GLU A 29 9.82 12.93 -2.54
CA GLU A 29 10.69 14.11 -2.35
C GLU A 29 10.14 15.09 -1.31
N GLY A 30 8.84 15.02 -0.99
CA GLY A 30 8.22 15.81 0.05
C GLY A 30 8.42 15.24 1.47
N GLU A 31 7.71 15.84 2.42
CA GLU A 31 7.51 15.24 3.73
C GLU A 31 6.48 14.10 3.63
N THR A 32 6.84 12.92 4.13
CA THR A 32 5.99 11.74 4.06
C THR A 32 6.00 10.92 5.33
N TYR A 33 4.91 10.19 5.55
CA TYR A 33 4.76 9.21 6.62
C TYR A 33 4.58 7.84 5.99
N THR A 34 5.50 6.92 6.27
CA THR A 34 5.52 5.59 5.67
C THR A 34 5.36 4.51 6.72
N SER A 35 4.48 3.56 6.45
CA SER A 35 4.23 2.38 7.29
C SER A 35 4.24 1.12 6.45
N GLU A 36 4.70 0.01 7.01
CA GLU A 36 4.60 -1.30 6.36
C GLU A 36 3.13 -1.79 6.37
N ASP A 37 2.63 -2.23 5.22
CA ASP A 37 1.30 -2.83 5.08
C ASP A 37 1.33 -4.31 5.45
N THR A 38 0.95 -4.58 6.70
CA THR A 38 0.89 -5.94 7.25
C THR A 38 -0.54 -6.49 7.32
N ARG A 39 -1.53 -5.86 6.66
CA ARG A 39 -2.93 -6.32 6.71
C ARG A 39 -3.13 -7.72 6.13
N ARG A 40 -2.34 -8.06 5.11
CA ARG A 40 -2.40 -9.34 4.40
C ARG A 40 -0.99 -9.86 4.16
N ASP A 41 -0.93 -11.13 3.86
CA ASP A 41 0.29 -11.78 3.42
C ASP A 41 0.40 -11.69 1.91
N TYR A 42 1.17 -10.72 1.45
CA TYR A 42 1.35 -10.41 0.04
C TYR A 42 2.55 -11.13 -0.60
N GLY A 43 3.34 -11.88 0.18
CA GLY A 43 4.58 -12.52 -0.28
C GLY A 43 5.75 -11.57 -0.57
N GLU A 44 5.57 -10.27 -0.36
CA GLU A 44 6.56 -9.20 -0.53
C GLU A 44 6.31 -8.08 0.50
N ARG A 45 7.34 -7.30 0.85
CA ARG A 45 7.16 -6.14 1.74
C ARG A 45 6.42 -5.04 1.00
N ARG A 46 5.26 -4.66 1.52
CA ARG A 46 4.45 -3.55 1.03
C ARG A 46 4.50 -2.40 2.00
N PHE A 47 4.50 -1.20 1.45
CA PHE A 47 4.51 0.03 2.21
C PHE A 47 3.38 0.92 1.76
N ILE A 48 2.82 1.64 2.74
CA ILE A 48 1.86 2.70 2.54
C ILE A 48 2.55 3.99 2.92
N THR A 49 2.62 4.90 1.97
CA THR A 49 3.16 6.25 2.19
C THR A 49 2.04 7.26 2.04
N ILE A 50 1.89 8.11 3.05
CA ILE A 50 1.03 9.29 3.01
C ILE A 50 1.92 10.50 2.77
N GLY A 51 1.56 11.32 1.78
CA GLY A 51 2.33 12.50 1.41
C GLY A 51 1.50 13.54 0.67
N ARG A 52 2.18 14.54 0.14
CA ARG A 52 1.58 15.65 -0.61
C ARG A 52 1.99 15.57 -2.08
N LEU A 53 1.01 15.68 -2.98
CA LEU A 53 1.22 15.85 -4.42
C LEU A 53 0.56 17.15 -4.86
N ARG A 54 1.37 18.16 -5.25
CA ARG A 54 0.88 19.44 -5.80
C ARG A 54 -0.24 20.09 -4.94
N GLY A 55 -0.02 20.11 -3.63
CA GLY A 55 -0.97 20.65 -2.65
C GLY A 55 -2.01 19.64 -2.13
N ARG A 56 -2.18 18.47 -2.74
CA ARG A 56 -3.21 17.47 -2.39
C ARG A 56 -2.65 16.33 -1.54
N MET A 57 -3.46 15.81 -0.61
CA MET A 57 -3.12 14.59 0.13
C MET A 57 -3.27 13.37 -0.78
N VAL A 58 -2.24 12.53 -0.80
CA VAL A 58 -2.24 11.27 -1.54
C VAL A 58 -1.69 10.13 -0.69
N VAL A 59 -2.21 8.95 -0.94
CA VAL A 59 -1.76 7.68 -0.38
C VAL A 59 -1.16 6.86 -1.51
N VAL A 60 0.06 6.37 -1.30
CA VAL A 60 0.83 5.60 -2.28
C VAL A 60 1.12 4.23 -1.69
N GLY A 61 0.72 3.16 -2.39
CA GLY A 61 1.11 1.79 -2.10
C GLY A 61 2.26 1.36 -2.98
N TRP A 62 3.34 0.88 -2.39
CA TRP A 62 4.54 0.48 -3.12
C TRP A 62 5.27 -0.71 -2.48
N THR A 63 6.13 -1.36 -3.25
CA THR A 63 7.02 -2.46 -2.81
C THR A 63 8.48 -2.10 -3.04
N GLU A 64 9.37 -2.64 -2.20
CA GLU A 64 10.83 -2.53 -2.40
C GLU A 64 11.29 -3.49 -3.50
N CYS A 65 12.03 -2.97 -4.49
CA CYS A 65 12.67 -3.76 -5.55
C CYS A 65 14.07 -3.17 -5.80
N ASP A 66 15.13 -3.90 -5.48
CA ASP A 66 16.53 -3.50 -5.72
C ASP A 66 16.85 -2.03 -5.36
N ASP A 67 16.55 -1.64 -4.12
CA ASP A 67 16.71 -0.28 -3.57
C ASP A 67 15.88 0.82 -4.25
N ARG A 68 14.90 0.41 -5.05
CA ARG A 68 13.93 1.29 -5.73
C ARG A 68 12.51 0.94 -5.30
N ARG A 69 11.56 1.83 -5.63
CA ARG A 69 10.16 1.69 -5.22
C ARG A 69 9.31 1.32 -6.41
N ARG A 70 8.60 0.19 -6.39
CA ARG A 70 7.58 -0.13 -7.40
C ARG A 70 6.20 0.26 -6.88
N VAL A 71 5.59 1.27 -7.49
CA VAL A 71 4.24 1.72 -7.12
C VAL A 71 3.21 0.74 -7.71
N PHE A 72 2.28 0.24 -6.89
CA PHE A 72 1.20 -0.62 -7.36
C PHE A 72 -0.19 0.04 -7.26
N THR A 73 -0.30 1.14 -6.51
CA THR A 73 -1.55 1.88 -6.34
C THR A 73 -1.31 3.30 -5.82
N MET A 74 -2.16 4.24 -6.26
CA MET A 74 -2.24 5.58 -5.73
C MET A 74 -3.71 5.98 -5.56
N ARG A 75 -4.02 6.66 -4.46
CA ARG A 75 -5.38 7.15 -4.22
C ARG A 75 -5.40 8.41 -3.38
N LYS A 76 -6.53 9.10 -3.46
CA LYS A 76 -6.92 10.11 -2.48
C LYS A 76 -7.34 9.42 -1.17
N PRO A 77 -7.16 10.07 -0.01
CA PRO A 77 -7.75 9.59 1.24
C PRO A 77 -9.27 9.50 1.06
N MET A 78 -9.89 8.42 1.55
CA MET A 78 -11.36 8.25 1.48
C MET A 78 -12.03 8.99 2.65
N SER A 79 -11.41 8.89 3.81
CA SER A 79 -11.65 9.72 4.99
C SER A 79 -10.31 9.98 5.67
N ALA A 80 -10.20 11.03 6.47
CA ALA A 80 -9.05 11.28 7.32
C ALA A 80 -9.52 11.74 8.69
N SER A 81 -9.15 10.99 9.74
CA SER A 81 -9.35 11.45 11.11
C SER A 81 -8.17 12.35 11.52
N ARG A 82 -8.38 13.26 12.48
CA ARG A 82 -7.31 14.14 13.00
C ARG A 82 -6.09 13.37 13.53
N ARG A 83 -6.26 12.11 13.95
CA ARG A 83 -5.19 11.21 14.38
C ARG A 83 -4.31 10.73 13.22
N ASN A 84 -4.89 10.62 12.02
CA ASN A 84 -4.26 10.00 10.86
C ASN A 84 -3.98 11.03 9.74
N THR A 85 -4.31 12.30 9.96
CA THR A 85 -3.88 13.43 9.15
C THR A 85 -2.46 13.83 9.54
N PRO A 86 -1.48 13.81 8.61
CA PRO A 86 -0.14 14.30 8.88
C PRO A 86 -0.12 15.75 9.42
N PRO A 87 0.77 16.11 10.36
CA PRO A 87 0.82 17.44 10.96
C PRO A 87 1.05 18.58 9.96
N PHE A 88 1.70 18.31 8.83
CA PHE A 88 1.93 19.27 7.75
C PHE A 88 0.70 19.48 6.83
N PHE A 89 -0.41 18.79 7.08
CA PHE A 89 -1.72 19.11 6.53
C PHE A 89 -2.48 19.96 7.53
N ASP A 90 -2.66 21.25 7.23
CA ASP A 90 -3.61 22.07 7.97
C ASP A 90 -5.03 21.91 7.40
N GLU A 91 -6.03 22.23 8.22
CA GLU A 91 -7.45 22.24 7.80
C GLU A 91 -7.76 23.36 6.79
N LYS A 92 -6.85 24.34 6.60
CA LYS A 92 -7.08 25.58 5.81
C LYS A 92 -6.44 25.59 4.41
N THR A 93 -5.47 24.73 4.11
CA THR A 93 -4.74 24.60 2.84
C THR A 93 -4.88 23.21 2.21
N GLY A 94 -5.47 22.25 2.94
CA GLY A 94 -5.50 20.83 2.53
C GLY A 94 -6.82 20.30 2.00
N LEU A 95 -7.92 21.05 2.14
CA LEU A 95 -9.20 20.76 1.49
C LEU A 95 -9.38 21.68 0.28
N VAL A 96 -8.41 21.69 -0.64
CA VAL A 96 -8.66 22.26 -1.96
C VAL A 96 -9.70 21.38 -2.66
N ASP A 97 -10.93 21.83 -2.45
CA ASP A 97 -12.17 21.50 -3.12
C ASP A 97 -12.52 20.01 -3.21
N LEU A 98 -12.97 19.45 -2.08
CA LEU A 98 -13.67 18.16 -2.08
C LEU A 98 -14.85 18.14 -3.07
N ALA A 99 -15.51 19.29 -3.32
CA ALA A 99 -16.68 19.38 -4.19
C ALA A 99 -16.31 19.35 -5.69
N ALA A 100 -15.16 19.90 -6.09
CA ALA A 100 -14.60 19.68 -7.43
C ALA A 100 -14.00 18.27 -7.62
N LEU A 101 -13.85 17.51 -6.53
CA LEU A 101 -13.27 16.17 -6.48
C LEU A 101 -14.31 15.05 -6.71
N ASP A 102 -15.59 15.32 -6.44
CA ASP A 102 -16.72 14.38 -6.52
C ASP A 102 -17.23 14.12 -7.95
N ALA A 103 -16.66 14.78 -8.96
CA ALA A 103 -17.03 14.56 -10.37
C ALA A 103 -16.62 13.16 -10.89
N HIS A 104 -15.68 12.48 -10.21
CA HIS A 104 -15.32 11.10 -10.51
C HIS A 104 -15.88 10.18 -9.42
N GLY A 105 -17.05 9.59 -9.71
CA GLY A 105 -17.73 8.64 -8.83
C GLY A 105 -16.77 7.54 -8.37
N THR A 106 -16.48 7.56 -7.07
CA THR A 106 -15.54 6.63 -6.43
C THR A 106 -16.16 5.23 -6.45
N LYS A 107 -15.66 4.33 -7.31
CA LYS A 107 -16.05 2.92 -7.25
C LYS A 107 -15.29 2.23 -6.12
N VAL A 108 -16.05 1.76 -5.13
CA VAL A 108 -15.58 1.17 -3.85
C VAL A 108 -14.77 -0.12 -4.04
N GLU A 109 -14.92 -0.84 -5.16
CA GLU A 109 -14.30 -2.15 -5.37
C GLU A 109 -12.77 -2.13 -5.53
N GLU A 110 -12.17 -0.97 -5.82
CA GLU A 110 -10.74 -0.87 -6.15
C GLU A 110 -9.89 -0.31 -4.97
N TYR A 111 -10.44 -0.41 -3.75
CA TYR A 111 -9.82 -0.02 -2.47
C TYR A 111 -9.18 -1.18 -1.71
N ASP A 112 -9.28 -2.42 -2.21
CA ASP A 112 -8.78 -3.60 -1.49
C ASP A 112 -7.24 -3.61 -1.34
N ASP A 113 -6.55 -2.89 -2.23
CA ASP A 113 -5.09 -2.80 -2.30
C ASP A 113 -4.47 -1.92 -1.21
N LEU A 114 -5.23 -1.06 -0.51
CA LEU A 114 -4.74 -0.18 0.55
C LEU A 114 -5.63 -0.21 1.80
N PRO A 115 -5.08 -0.03 3.01
CA PRO A 115 -5.89 0.07 4.22
C PRO A 115 -6.82 1.26 4.10
N ASP A 116 -7.93 1.27 4.83
CA ASP A 116 -8.57 2.54 5.11
C ASP A 116 -7.56 3.42 5.88
N LEU A 117 -7.54 4.72 5.57
CA LEU A 117 -6.63 5.62 6.24
C LEU A 117 -6.94 5.72 7.73
N SER A 118 -8.17 5.39 8.15
CA SER A 118 -8.55 5.17 9.55
C SER A 118 -7.72 4.07 10.24
N GLU A 119 -7.19 3.10 9.50
CA GLU A 119 -6.37 1.97 9.96
C GLU A 119 -4.85 2.25 9.91
N VAL A 120 -4.46 3.43 9.41
CA VAL A 120 -3.07 3.89 9.36
C VAL A 120 -2.81 4.87 10.50
N ASP A 121 -1.96 4.48 11.46
CA ASP A 121 -1.54 5.36 12.54
C ASP A 121 -0.27 6.13 12.14
N VAL A 122 -0.47 7.38 11.72
CA VAL A 122 0.60 8.32 11.36
C VAL A 122 1.55 8.61 12.53
N GLY A 123 1.07 8.54 13.78
CA GLY A 123 1.91 8.72 14.97
C GLY A 123 2.91 7.58 15.19
N THR A 124 2.71 6.45 14.51
CA THR A 124 3.61 5.27 14.55
C THR A 124 4.38 5.04 13.26
N ALA A 125 4.16 5.88 12.24
CA ALA A 125 4.78 5.79 10.94
C ALA A 125 6.20 6.41 10.94
N ASP A 126 7.03 5.94 10.01
CA ASP A 126 8.35 6.50 9.77
C ASP A 126 8.23 7.81 8.98
N ARG A 127 8.75 8.90 9.56
CA ARG A 127 8.75 10.21 8.92
C ARG A 127 9.96 10.35 8.01
N HIS A 128 9.73 10.73 6.77
CA HIS A 128 10.77 11.02 5.79
C HIS A 128 10.64 12.46 5.28
N GLU A 129 11.76 13.09 4.97
CA GLU A 129 11.86 14.38 4.30
C GLU A 129 12.87 14.24 3.16
N ALA A 130 12.50 14.68 1.94
CA ALA A 130 13.34 14.51 0.75
C ALA A 130 13.84 13.07 0.55
N GLY A 131 12.95 12.10 0.79
CA GLY A 131 13.24 10.66 0.69
C GLY A 131 14.15 10.10 1.78
N ARG A 132 14.60 10.90 2.75
CA ARG A 132 15.47 10.46 3.85
C ARG A 132 14.66 10.28 5.13
N LEU A 133 14.93 9.20 5.86
CA LEU A 133 14.32 8.93 7.15
C LEU A 133 14.80 9.96 8.18
N VAL A 134 13.86 10.73 8.75
CA VAL A 134 14.13 11.78 9.75
C VAL A 134 13.75 11.33 11.16
N SER A 135 12.69 10.54 11.30
CA SER A 135 12.34 9.92 12.58
C SER A 135 11.66 8.58 12.37
N ARG A 136 12.08 7.57 13.14
CA ARG A 136 11.38 6.29 13.19
C ARG A 136 10.13 6.41 14.05
N GLY A 137 9.02 5.86 13.58
CA GLY A 137 7.83 5.71 14.39
C GLY A 137 8.03 4.64 15.47
N ARG A 138 7.11 4.56 16.45
CA ARG A 138 7.15 3.51 17.49
C ARG A 138 6.96 2.09 16.92
N GLY A 139 6.59 1.97 15.64
CA GLY A 139 6.27 0.73 14.96
C GLY A 139 4.88 0.23 15.35
N ARG A 140 4.20 -0.45 14.42
CA ARG A 140 3.02 -1.27 14.74
C ARG A 140 3.44 -2.34 15.76
N PRO A 141 2.63 -2.67 16.79
CA PRO A 141 2.96 -3.72 17.75
C PRO A 141 3.45 -5.00 17.05
N ARG A 142 4.55 -5.57 17.55
CA ARG A 142 5.16 -6.77 16.96
C ARG A 142 4.17 -7.93 17.08
N LEU A 143 3.89 -8.61 15.98
CA LEU A 143 3.14 -9.87 16.00
C LEU A 143 3.98 -10.91 16.76
N ASP A 144 3.40 -11.63 17.72
CA ASP A 144 4.11 -12.62 18.52
C ASP A 144 4.62 -13.82 17.69
N ASN A 145 3.90 -14.17 16.62
CA ASN A 145 4.29 -15.20 15.66
C ASN A 145 4.15 -14.66 14.23
N PRO A 146 5.13 -13.91 13.71
CA PRO A 146 5.10 -13.46 12.35
C PRO A 146 5.33 -14.63 11.40
N LYS A 147 4.62 -14.64 10.27
CA LYS A 147 4.93 -15.56 9.18
C LYS A 147 6.37 -15.33 8.70
N ARG A 148 7.11 -16.41 8.46
CA ARG A 148 8.48 -16.34 7.95
C ARG A 148 8.46 -16.40 6.43
N GLN A 149 8.99 -15.39 5.76
CA GLN A 149 9.21 -15.44 4.31
C GLN A 149 10.32 -16.45 4.01
N VAL A 150 10.03 -17.44 3.18
CA VAL A 150 10.96 -18.48 2.76
C VAL A 150 10.95 -18.61 1.25
N THR A 151 12.09 -18.96 0.65
CA THR A 151 12.17 -19.28 -0.78
C THR A 151 11.72 -20.72 -1.01
N LEU A 152 10.51 -20.90 -1.55
CA LEU A 152 9.94 -22.20 -1.92
C LEU A 152 9.75 -22.25 -3.44
N ARG A 153 10.16 -23.36 -4.07
CA ARG A 153 9.84 -23.63 -5.48
C ARG A 153 8.60 -24.52 -5.54
N LEU A 154 7.65 -24.11 -6.36
CA LEU A 154 6.41 -24.84 -6.64
C LEU A 154 6.33 -25.06 -8.15
N ASP A 155 5.65 -26.13 -8.57
CA ASP A 155 5.42 -26.40 -9.98
C ASP A 155 4.55 -25.31 -10.63
N ALA A 156 4.76 -25.08 -11.92
CA ALA A 156 4.13 -23.98 -12.63
C ALA A 156 2.60 -24.14 -12.71
N ASP A 157 2.10 -25.35 -12.92
CA ASP A 157 0.68 -25.68 -12.95
C ASP A 157 -0.01 -25.44 -11.59
N VAL A 158 0.68 -25.71 -10.48
CA VAL A 158 0.22 -25.40 -9.13
C VAL A 158 0.08 -23.89 -8.95
N ILE A 159 1.09 -23.12 -9.35
CA ILE A 159 1.05 -21.65 -9.27
C ILE A 159 -0.11 -21.10 -10.10
N GLU A 160 -0.26 -21.54 -11.35
CA GLU A 160 -1.33 -21.09 -12.24
C GLU A 160 -2.71 -21.49 -11.71
N GLY A 161 -2.87 -22.73 -11.23
CA GLY A 161 -4.11 -23.22 -10.64
C GLY A 161 -4.54 -22.38 -9.44
N PHE A 162 -3.61 -22.06 -8.54
CA PHE A 162 -3.91 -21.20 -7.41
C PHE A 162 -4.17 -19.75 -7.86
N ARG A 163 -3.39 -19.17 -8.78
CA ARG A 163 -3.64 -17.81 -9.32
C ARG A 163 -5.02 -17.67 -9.94
N ALA A 164 -5.51 -18.71 -10.63
CA ALA A 164 -6.86 -18.73 -11.22
C ALA A 164 -7.99 -18.64 -10.17
N THR A 165 -7.72 -18.99 -8.90
CA THR A 165 -8.69 -18.81 -7.80
C THR A 165 -8.86 -17.36 -7.35
N GLY A 166 -8.20 -16.40 -8.03
CA GLY A 166 -8.34 -14.97 -7.79
C GLY A 166 -7.52 -14.48 -6.60
N SER A 167 -7.88 -13.30 -6.10
CA SER A 167 -7.20 -12.67 -4.96
C SER A 167 -7.19 -13.60 -3.74
N GLY A 168 -6.08 -13.60 -3.00
CA GLY A 168 -5.89 -14.44 -1.81
C GLY A 168 -5.40 -15.87 -2.07
N TRP A 169 -4.96 -16.21 -3.28
CA TRP A 169 -4.44 -17.55 -3.59
C TRP A 169 -3.25 -17.99 -2.72
N GLN A 170 -2.38 -17.06 -2.32
CA GLN A 170 -1.27 -17.32 -1.38
C GLN A 170 -1.77 -17.61 0.05
N ALA A 171 -2.86 -17.00 0.48
CA ALA A 171 -3.46 -17.32 1.77
C ALA A 171 -4.09 -18.73 1.75
N ARG A 172 -4.70 -19.11 0.62
CA ARG A 172 -5.23 -20.47 0.39
C ARG A 172 -4.14 -21.52 0.40
N ILE A 173 -3.03 -21.32 -0.33
CA ILE A 173 -1.95 -22.31 -0.33
C ILE A 173 -1.36 -22.48 1.07
N ASN A 174 -1.20 -21.40 1.84
CA ASN A 174 -0.74 -21.49 3.22
C ASN A 174 -1.75 -22.18 4.16
N ALA A 175 -3.06 -22.02 3.94
CA ALA A 175 -4.10 -22.75 4.69
C ALA A 175 -4.04 -24.26 4.40
N ILE A 176 -3.84 -24.64 3.13
CA ILE A 176 -3.68 -26.05 2.74
C ILE A 176 -2.41 -26.65 3.32
N LEU A 177 -1.28 -25.91 3.30
CA LEU A 177 -0.04 -26.36 3.94
C LEU A 177 -0.22 -26.56 5.45
N ARG A 178 -1.04 -25.73 6.11
CA ARG A 178 -1.38 -25.90 7.53
C ARG A 178 -2.22 -27.15 7.77
N GLU A 179 -3.26 -27.36 6.98
CA GLU A 179 -4.10 -28.56 7.05
C GLU A 179 -3.26 -29.83 6.83
N ALA A 180 -2.31 -29.80 5.90
CA ALA A 180 -1.39 -30.90 5.65
C ALA A 180 -0.48 -31.22 6.86
N LEU A 181 -0.16 -30.22 7.71
CA LEU A 181 0.57 -30.46 8.96
C LEU A 181 -0.32 -31.12 10.04
N GLU A 182 -1.63 -30.89 10.01
CA GLU A 182 -2.60 -31.49 10.93
C GLU A 182 -2.97 -32.93 10.54
N GLN A 183 -2.69 -33.34 9.31
CA GLN A 183 -2.82 -34.71 8.81
C GLN A 183 -1.45 -35.33 8.54
N PRO A 184 -0.63 -35.60 9.58
CA PRO A 184 0.70 -36.18 9.38
C PRO A 184 0.58 -37.62 8.86
N GLY A 185 0.85 -37.80 7.57
CA GLY A 185 1.04 -39.10 6.93
C GLY A 185 -0.23 -39.70 6.34
N ARG A 186 -0.35 -39.58 5.01
CA ARG A 186 -1.03 -40.56 4.17
C ARG A 186 0.01 -41.21 3.26
#